data_AF-A0A212ISY7-F1
#
_entry.id   AF-A0A212ISY7-F1
#
_cell.length_a   1.000
_cell.length_b   1.000
_cell.length_c   1.000
_cell.angle_alpha   90.00
_cell.angle_beta   90.00
_cell.angle_gamma   90.00
#
_symmetry.space_group_name_H-M   'P 1'
#
loop_
_entity.id
_entity.type
_entity.pdbx_description
1 polymer ?
#
loop_
_entity_poly.entity_id
_entity_poly.type
_entity_poly.pdbx_seq_one_letter_code
_entity_poly.pdbx_strand_id
1 'polypeptide(L)'
;MGSKTAEDGTTTAEPVKVGPVGKYVNLDAVVMDTVNELIDVEYQDDDELVVVCGRELLSDKYFPLVNKEQDNSEKIAADLIISQKRMGGLQAVRAPFFPANALLITRLDNLSIYWQEDTRRRSVIDNPKRDRIENFESVNEAYVVEDYRCAALVENIEIGDFSAPAAPESGE
;
A
#
# COMPACT_ATOMS: atom_id res chain seq x y z
N MET A 1 3.93 -14.18 -6.86
CA MET A 1 3.00 -13.13 -6.39
C MET A 1 2.19 -12.60 -7.58
N GLY A 2 1.01 -12.01 -7.35
CA GLY A 2 0.14 -11.47 -8.39
C GLY A 2 0.89 -10.47 -9.28
N SER A 3 0.66 -10.58 -10.59
CA SER A 3 1.52 -10.10 -11.68
C SER A 3 2.95 -10.67 -11.67
N LYS A 4 3.23 -11.55 -12.63
CA LYS A 4 4.60 -11.79 -13.10
C LYS A 4 4.80 -10.91 -14.32
N THR A 5 5.81 -10.06 -14.30
CA THR A 5 6.27 -9.39 -15.51
C THR A 5 7.01 -10.45 -16.33
N ALA A 6 6.49 -10.81 -17.50
CA ALA A 6 7.25 -11.60 -18.46
C ALA A 6 8.47 -10.79 -18.97
N GLU A 7 9.49 -11.45 -19.54
CA GLU A 7 10.69 -10.78 -20.10
C GLU A 7 10.35 -9.71 -21.16
N ASP A 8 9.12 -9.77 -21.67
CA ASP A 8 8.45 -8.95 -22.68
C ASP A 8 7.82 -7.64 -22.12
N GLY A 9 7.80 -7.46 -20.79
CA GLY A 9 7.21 -6.28 -20.14
C GLY A 9 5.68 -6.29 -19.97
N THR A 10 4.99 -7.35 -20.40
CA THR A 10 3.54 -7.53 -20.15
C THR A 10 3.28 -8.10 -18.75
N THR A 11 2.54 -7.35 -17.94
CA THR A 11 2.01 -7.80 -16.64
C THR A 11 0.64 -8.45 -16.83
N THR A 12 0.55 -9.76 -16.68
CA THR A 12 -0.76 -10.42 -16.49
C THR A 12 -1.21 -10.15 -15.06
N ALA A 13 -2.03 -9.11 -14.87
CA ALA A 13 -2.53 -8.64 -13.58
C ALA A 13 -3.64 -9.56 -13.04
N GLU A 14 -3.30 -10.79 -12.67
CA GLU A 14 -4.22 -11.59 -11.85
C GLU A 14 -4.34 -10.95 -10.46
N PRO A 15 -5.57 -10.67 -9.99
CA PRO A 15 -5.78 -9.99 -8.71
C PRO A 15 -5.32 -10.85 -7.54
N VAL A 16 -4.71 -10.21 -6.55
CA VAL A 16 -4.35 -10.86 -5.28
C VAL A 16 -5.59 -10.92 -4.41
N LYS A 17 -6.25 -12.09 -4.43
CA LYS A 17 -7.49 -12.35 -3.68
C LYS A 17 -7.19 -12.56 -2.19
N VAL A 18 -7.75 -11.69 -1.36
CA VAL A 18 -7.59 -11.69 0.11
C VAL A 18 -8.96 -11.88 0.78
N GLY A 19 -9.09 -12.95 1.55
CA GLY A 19 -10.29 -13.26 2.31
C GLY A 19 -10.59 -14.76 2.32
N PRO A 20 -11.76 -15.18 2.83
CA PRO A 20 -12.16 -16.58 2.86
C PRO A 20 -12.08 -17.19 1.46
N VAL A 21 -11.42 -18.36 1.33
CA VAL A 21 -11.21 -19.08 0.06
C VAL A 21 -10.32 -18.31 -0.96
N GLY A 22 -9.78 -17.14 -0.58
CA GLY A 22 -8.75 -16.41 -1.35
C GLY A 22 -7.36 -17.04 -1.23
N LYS A 23 -6.39 -16.50 -1.99
CA LYS A 23 -4.98 -16.95 -1.91
C LYS A 23 -4.40 -16.68 -0.53
N TYR A 24 -4.77 -15.55 0.05
CA TYR A 24 -4.42 -15.20 1.43
C TYR A 24 -5.69 -14.99 2.23
N VAL A 25 -5.67 -15.39 3.51
CA VAL A 25 -6.83 -15.24 4.40
C VAL A 25 -7.00 -13.78 4.86
N ASN A 26 -5.89 -13.06 5.04
CA ASN A 26 -5.87 -11.67 5.50
C ASN A 26 -4.67 -10.91 4.92
N LEU A 27 -4.66 -9.59 5.08
CA LEU A 27 -3.57 -8.73 4.62
C LEU A 27 -2.24 -8.99 5.35
N ASP A 28 -2.27 -9.49 6.59
CA ASP A 28 -1.05 -9.82 7.33
C ASP A 28 -0.28 -10.97 6.67
N ALA A 29 -1.00 -11.98 6.19
CA ALA A 29 -0.41 -13.09 5.46
C ALA A 29 0.20 -12.65 4.12
N VAL A 30 -0.42 -11.68 3.44
CA VAL A 30 0.14 -11.08 2.21
C VAL A 30 1.49 -10.45 2.53
N VAL A 31 1.55 -9.60 3.56
CA VAL A 31 2.78 -8.89 3.93
C VAL A 31 3.89 -9.86 4.34
N MET A 32 3.58 -10.83 5.21
CA MET A 32 4.59 -11.81 5.66
C MET A 32 5.15 -12.64 4.50
N ASP A 33 4.29 -13.13 3.60
CA ASP A 33 4.73 -13.88 2.42
C ASP A 33 5.56 -12.99 1.47
N THR A 34 5.17 -11.72 1.32
CA THR A 34 5.89 -10.76 0.48
C THR A 34 7.30 -10.50 1.00
N VAL A 35 7.46 -10.32 2.32
CA VAL A 35 8.78 -10.14 2.94
C VAL A 35 9.64 -11.38 2.72
N ASN A 36 9.11 -12.58 2.96
CA ASN A 36 9.89 -13.81 2.85
C ASN A 36 10.31 -14.16 1.41
N GLU A 37 9.48 -13.84 0.42
CA GLU A 37 9.68 -14.29 -0.97
C GLU A 37 10.26 -13.21 -1.89
N LEU A 38 9.97 -11.93 -1.67
CA LEU A 38 10.34 -10.84 -2.58
C LEU A 38 11.42 -9.89 -2.06
N ILE A 39 11.56 -9.78 -0.73
CA ILE A 39 12.63 -8.96 -0.14
C ILE A 39 13.87 -9.85 0.02
N ASP A 40 15.04 -9.32 -0.36
CA ASP A 40 16.30 -10.05 -0.20
C ASP A 40 16.61 -10.32 1.29
N VAL A 41 17.22 -11.47 1.56
CA VAL A 41 17.49 -11.98 2.93
C VAL A 41 18.25 -10.98 3.81
N GLU A 42 19.09 -10.12 3.22
CA GLU A 42 19.83 -9.08 3.95
C GLU A 42 18.90 -8.03 4.59
N TYR A 43 17.72 -7.81 4.01
CA TYR A 43 16.75 -6.82 4.47
C TYR A 43 15.58 -7.44 5.23
N GLN A 44 15.36 -8.76 5.16
CA GLN A 44 14.16 -9.42 5.73
C GLN A 44 14.00 -9.22 7.24
N ASP A 45 15.11 -9.21 7.99
CA ASP A 45 15.14 -9.04 9.46
C ASP A 45 15.39 -7.58 9.90
N ASP A 46 15.32 -6.62 8.96
CA ASP A 46 15.56 -5.20 9.23
C ASP A 46 14.39 -4.56 10.00
N ASP A 47 14.70 -3.83 11.08
CA ASP A 47 13.69 -3.20 11.95
C ASP A 47 13.11 -1.90 11.37
N GLU A 48 13.74 -1.33 10.35
CA GLU A 48 13.27 -0.14 9.65
C GLU A 48 12.31 -0.44 8.48
N LEU A 49 12.02 -1.72 8.21
CA LEU A 49 11.03 -2.10 7.22
C LEU A 49 9.62 -1.65 7.61
N VAL A 50 8.96 -0.98 6.67
CA VAL A 50 7.57 -0.52 6.85
C VAL A 50 6.69 -0.92 5.69
N VAL A 51 5.38 -0.94 5.93
CA VAL A 51 4.36 -1.14 4.90
C VAL A 51 3.70 0.19 4.59
N VAL A 52 3.99 0.74 3.42
CA VAL A 52 3.32 1.93 2.89
C VAL A 52 2.04 1.51 2.19
N CYS A 53 0.89 2.05 2.62
CA CYS A 53 -0.40 1.73 2.01
C CYS A 53 -1.40 2.90 2.05
N GLY A 54 -2.46 2.76 1.26
CA GLY A 54 -3.59 3.68 1.25
C GLY A 54 -4.48 3.57 2.49
N ARG A 55 -5.45 4.48 2.62
CA ARG A 55 -6.42 4.47 3.72
C ARG A 55 -7.33 3.24 3.67
N GLU A 56 -7.68 2.80 2.47
CA GLU A 56 -8.73 1.81 2.20
C GLU A 56 -8.34 0.44 2.77
N LEU A 57 -7.18 -0.10 2.41
CA LEU A 57 -6.66 -1.37 2.96
C LEU A 57 -6.59 -1.39 4.48
N LEU A 58 -6.15 -0.29 5.12
CA LEU A 58 -6.13 -0.20 6.58
C LEU A 58 -7.54 -0.23 7.17
N SER A 59 -8.48 0.44 6.50
CA SER A 59 -9.87 0.48 6.93
C SER A 59 -10.51 -0.90 6.79
N ASP A 60 -10.29 -1.61 5.67
CA ASP A 60 -10.82 -2.96 5.44
C ASP A 60 -10.29 -3.97 6.46
N LYS A 61 -9.03 -3.82 6.89
CA LYS A 61 -8.45 -4.64 7.96
C LYS A 61 -9.09 -4.37 9.32
N TYR A 62 -9.20 -3.10 9.72
CA TYR A 62 -9.59 -2.74 11.09
C TYR A 62 -11.11 -2.63 11.28
N PHE A 63 -11.88 -2.38 10.23
CA PHE A 63 -13.32 -2.20 10.31
C PHE A 63 -14.06 -3.40 10.92
N PRO A 64 -13.76 -4.67 10.57
CA PRO A 64 -14.39 -5.82 11.21
C PRO A 64 -14.08 -5.96 12.71
N LEU A 65 -12.98 -5.37 13.21
CA LEU A 65 -12.65 -5.37 14.64
C LEU A 65 -13.49 -4.32 15.39
N VAL A 66 -13.71 -3.15 14.77
CA VAL A 66 -14.52 -2.06 15.36
C VAL A 66 -16.01 -2.38 15.29
N ASN A 67 -16.47 -3.03 14.21
CA ASN A 67 -17.88 -3.28 13.94
C ASN A 67 -18.46 -4.51 14.68
N LYS A 68 -17.79 -4.99 15.74
CA LYS A 68 -18.27 -6.09 16.59
C LYS A 68 -18.60 -5.57 17.97
N GLU A 69 -19.73 -5.99 18.52
CA GLU A 69 -20.04 -5.78 19.93
C GLU A 69 -19.25 -6.82 20.75
N GLN A 70 -18.37 -6.33 21.62
CA GLN A 70 -17.45 -7.17 22.39
C GLN A 70 -17.44 -6.75 23.87
N ASP A 71 -17.00 -7.68 24.72
CA ASP A 71 -16.76 -7.41 26.14
C ASP A 71 -15.69 -6.34 26.33
N ASN A 72 -15.70 -5.67 27.49
CA ASN A 72 -14.83 -4.51 27.75
C ASN A 72 -13.33 -4.84 27.65
N SER A 73 -12.91 -6.07 27.99
CA SER A 73 -11.50 -6.49 27.85
C SER A 73 -11.07 -6.59 26.38
N GLU A 74 -11.91 -7.17 25.53
CA GLU A 74 -11.64 -7.35 24.10
C GLU A 74 -11.70 -6.01 23.35
N LYS A 75 -12.57 -5.10 23.78
CA LYS A 75 -12.60 -3.72 23.25
C LYS A 75 -11.28 -2.99 23.50
N ILE A 76 -10.73 -3.07 24.72
CA ILE A 76 -9.44 -2.44 25.04
C ILE A 76 -8.31 -3.05 24.19
N ALA A 77 -8.33 -4.38 23.99
CA ALA A 77 -7.37 -5.05 23.12
C ALA A 77 -7.49 -4.59 21.66
N ALA A 78 -8.72 -4.49 21.14
CA ALA A 78 -8.98 -4.01 19.78
C ALA A 78 -8.48 -2.56 19.57
N ASP A 79 -8.78 -1.66 20.52
CA ASP A 79 -8.32 -0.27 20.47
C ASP A 79 -6.78 -0.17 20.48
N LEU A 80 -6.11 -1.01 21.29
CA LEU A 80 -4.65 -1.08 21.31
C LEU A 80 -4.09 -1.54 19.95
N ILE A 81 -4.65 -2.60 19.36
CA ILE A 81 -4.24 -3.13 18.05
C ILE A 81 -4.40 -2.07 16.95
N ILE A 82 -5.52 -1.36 16.94
CA ILE A 82 -5.81 -0.30 15.95
C ILE A 82 -4.83 0.87 16.11
N SER A 83 -4.48 1.22 17.35
CA SER A 83 -3.57 2.34 17.63
C SER A 83 -2.14 2.09 17.11
N GLN A 84 -1.67 0.84 17.17
CA GLN A 84 -0.33 0.47 16.72
C GLN A 84 -0.20 0.46 15.19
N LYS A 85 -1.31 0.27 14.47
CA LYS A 85 -1.35 0.22 12.99
C LYS A 85 -0.28 -0.71 12.39
N ARG A 86 -0.20 -1.94 12.89
CA ARG A 86 0.74 -2.94 12.37
C ARG A 86 0.10 -3.83 11.31
N MET A 87 0.90 -4.26 10.33
CA MET A 87 0.51 -5.21 9.28
C MET A 87 1.65 -6.18 9.00
N GLY A 88 1.39 -7.49 9.12
CA GLY A 88 2.37 -8.55 8.91
C GLY A 88 3.56 -8.48 9.87
N GLY A 89 3.41 -7.89 11.06
CA GLY A 89 4.50 -7.64 12.00
C GLY A 89 5.23 -6.31 11.79
N LEU A 90 5.07 -5.68 10.63
CA LEU A 90 5.69 -4.40 10.27
C LEU A 90 4.80 -3.21 10.64
N GLN A 91 5.41 -2.03 10.77
CA GLN A 91 4.67 -0.77 10.96
C GLN A 91 3.98 -0.36 9.66
N ALA A 92 2.67 -0.09 9.70
CA ALA A 92 1.97 0.45 8.56
C ALA A 92 2.03 1.99 8.57
N VAL A 93 2.50 2.55 7.45
CA VAL A 93 2.58 3.98 7.19
C VAL A 93 1.55 4.32 6.12
N ARG A 94 0.77 5.37 6.38
CA ARG A 94 -0.26 5.83 5.45
C ARG A 94 0.27 6.97 4.60
N ALA A 95 0.38 6.76 3.30
CA ALA A 95 0.65 7.82 2.33
C ALA A 95 -0.68 8.39 1.78
N PRO A 96 -0.88 9.72 1.75
CA PRO A 96 -2.03 10.31 1.11
C PRO A 96 -1.98 10.09 -0.41
N PHE A 97 -3.15 9.91 -1.04
CA PHE A 97 -3.29 9.65 -2.49
C PHE A 97 -2.60 8.38 -3.01
N PHE A 98 -2.12 7.51 -2.13
CA PHE A 98 -1.61 6.20 -2.50
C PHE A 98 -2.73 5.32 -3.11
N PRO A 99 -2.43 4.47 -4.11
CA PRO A 99 -3.42 3.58 -4.70
C PRO A 99 -4.16 2.73 -3.66
N ALA A 100 -5.48 2.63 -3.81
CA ALA A 100 -6.35 2.02 -2.80
C ALA A 100 -6.16 0.51 -2.66
N ASN A 101 -5.79 -0.18 -3.75
CA ASN A 101 -5.67 -1.63 -3.85
C ASN A 101 -4.21 -2.09 -3.95
N ALA A 102 -3.28 -1.33 -3.37
CA ALA A 102 -1.86 -1.66 -3.37
C ALA A 102 -1.19 -1.39 -2.00
N LEU A 103 -0.09 -2.10 -1.77
CA LEU A 103 0.83 -1.85 -0.66
C LEU A 103 2.27 -1.97 -1.14
N LEU A 104 3.16 -1.15 -0.58
CA LEU A 104 4.60 -1.16 -0.83
C LEU A 104 5.33 -1.50 0.46
N ILE A 105 6.23 -2.47 0.42
CA ILE A 105 7.10 -2.84 1.53
C ILE A 105 8.50 -2.34 1.19
N THR A 106 9.03 -1.46 2.02
CA THR A 106 10.39 -0.90 1.89
C THR A 106 10.76 -0.17 3.17
N ARG A 107 12.04 0.18 3.32
CA ARG A 107 12.47 1.21 4.26
C ARG A 107 12.15 2.60 3.71
N LEU A 108 11.90 3.58 4.59
CA LEU A 108 11.56 4.94 4.19
C LEU A 108 12.77 5.74 3.67
N ASP A 109 13.97 5.38 4.10
CA ASP A 109 15.24 5.97 3.64
C ASP A 109 15.70 5.45 2.27
N ASN A 110 15.14 4.33 1.82
CA ASN A 110 15.35 3.79 0.47
C ASN A 110 14.64 4.61 -0.63
N LEU A 111 13.71 5.50 -0.25
CA LEU A 111 12.95 6.34 -1.17
C LEU A 111 13.52 7.76 -1.17
N SER A 112 14.12 8.14 -2.30
CA SER A 112 14.82 9.42 -2.44
C SER A 112 14.15 10.35 -3.46
N ILE A 113 14.25 11.64 -3.18
CA ILE A 113 13.92 12.70 -4.13
C ILE A 113 15.20 13.46 -4.42
N TYR A 114 15.62 13.44 -5.68
CA TYR A 114 16.74 14.23 -6.17
C TYR A 114 16.23 15.48 -6.86
N TRP A 115 16.82 16.63 -6.54
CA TRP A 115 16.60 17.87 -7.27
C TRP A 115 17.93 18.37 -7.81
N GLN A 116 17.89 18.90 -9.03
CA GLN A 116 19.09 19.47 -9.63
C GLN A 116 19.36 20.85 -9.02
N GLU A 117 20.59 21.06 -8.52
CA GLU A 117 21.04 22.34 -7.99
C GLU A 117 20.84 23.48 -8.99
N ASP A 118 20.48 24.66 -8.48
CA ASP A 118 20.28 25.90 -9.25
C ASP A 118 19.23 25.85 -10.38
N THR A 119 18.30 24.89 -10.35
CA THR A 119 17.21 24.80 -11.36
C THR A 119 15.90 25.45 -10.95
N ARG A 120 15.75 25.84 -9.68
CA ARG A 120 14.53 26.49 -9.21
C ARG A 120 14.43 27.90 -9.79
N ARG A 121 13.49 28.09 -10.71
CA ARG A 121 13.22 29.38 -11.37
C ARG A 121 11.79 29.80 -11.11
N ARG A 122 11.58 31.11 -10.92
CA ARG A 122 10.28 31.72 -10.65
C ARG A 122 10.07 32.91 -11.57
N SER A 123 8.90 33.00 -12.20
CA SER A 123 8.47 34.16 -12.99
C SER A 123 7.10 34.63 -12.51
N VAL A 124 7.00 35.92 -12.20
CA VAL A 124 5.75 36.55 -11.78
C VAL A 124 5.34 37.54 -12.86
N ILE A 125 4.18 37.32 -13.46
CA ILE A 125 3.67 38.12 -14.56
C ILE A 125 2.34 38.71 -14.13
N ASP A 126 2.20 40.02 -14.24
CA ASP A 126 0.90 40.69 -14.17
C ASP A 126 0.17 40.44 -15.50
N ASN A 127 -1.01 39.79 -15.46
CA ASN A 127 -1.80 39.46 -16.65
C ASN A 127 -3.09 40.30 -16.71
N PRO A 128 -3.04 41.48 -17.36
CA PRO A 128 -4.19 42.38 -17.49
C PRO A 128 -5.39 41.76 -18.22
N LYS A 129 -5.17 40.74 -19.07
CA LYS A 129 -6.28 40.09 -19.81
C LYS A 129 -7.19 39.27 -18.91
N ARG A 130 -6.71 38.84 -17.74
CA ARG A 130 -7.45 38.00 -16.79
C ARG A 130 -7.50 38.60 -15.39
N ASP A 131 -7.11 39.87 -15.25
CA ASP A 131 -7.09 40.65 -14.00
C ASP A 131 -6.49 39.86 -12.82
N ARG A 132 -5.30 39.29 -13.03
CA ARG A 132 -4.62 38.46 -12.03
C ARG A 132 -3.12 38.43 -12.22
N ILE A 133 -2.40 38.21 -11.12
CA ILE A 133 -0.96 37.93 -11.12
C ILE A 133 -0.76 36.42 -11.28
N GLU A 134 0.03 36.02 -12.27
CA GLU A 134 0.37 34.63 -12.55
C GLU A 134 1.79 34.33 -12.05
N ASN A 135 1.95 33.32 -11.19
CA ASN A 135 3.23 32.84 -10.70
C ASN A 135 3.56 31.49 -11.36
N PHE A 136 4.69 31.45 -12.07
CA PHE A 136 5.22 30.25 -12.71
C PHE A 136 6.49 29.82 -11.97
N GLU A 137 6.48 28.62 -11.41
CA GLU A 137 7.65 28.01 -10.79
C GLU A 137 8.03 26.74 -11.54
N SER A 138 9.32 26.55 -11.75
CA SER A 138 9.88 25.35 -12.37
C SER A 138 11.08 24.88 -11.57
N VAL A 139 11.19 23.57 -11.39
CA VAL A 139 12.31 22.89 -10.75
C VAL A 139 12.52 21.55 -11.47
N ASN A 140 13.78 21.11 -11.58
CA ASN A 140 14.08 19.78 -12.10
C ASN A 140 14.21 18.80 -10.92
N GLU A 141 13.30 17.84 -10.84
CA GLU A 141 13.25 16.82 -9.78
C GLU A 141 13.13 15.43 -10.39
N ALA A 142 13.63 14.43 -9.66
CA ALA A 142 13.54 13.01 -9.99
C ALA A 142 13.27 12.19 -8.72
N TYR A 143 12.45 11.15 -8.87
CA TYR A 143 12.15 10.18 -7.81
C TYR A 143 12.96 8.92 -8.06
N VAL A 144 13.64 8.42 -7.03
CA VAL A 144 14.51 7.25 -7.12
C VAL A 144 14.23 6.31 -5.96
N VAL A 145 14.21 5.01 -6.27
CA VAL A 145 14.34 3.94 -5.29
C VAL A 145 15.81 3.53 -5.32
N GLU A 146 16.50 3.63 -4.20
CA GLU A 146 17.96 3.43 -4.14
C GLU A 146 18.34 1.97 -4.38
N ASP A 147 17.69 1.06 -3.67
CA ASP A 147 17.88 -0.38 -3.80
C ASP A 147 16.54 -1.10 -4.03
N TYR A 148 16.41 -1.74 -5.20
CA TYR A 148 15.23 -2.51 -5.57
C TYR A 148 15.09 -3.83 -4.80
N ARG A 149 16.17 -4.36 -4.22
CA ARG A 149 16.17 -5.61 -3.44
C ARG A 149 15.48 -5.46 -2.08
N CYS A 150 15.39 -4.22 -1.61
CA CYS A 150 14.72 -3.81 -0.38
C CYS A 150 13.27 -3.32 -0.64
N ALA A 151 12.74 -3.47 -1.86
CA ALA A 151 11.43 -2.93 -2.23
C ALA A 151 10.54 -3.99 -2.89
N ALA A 152 9.34 -4.18 -2.34
CA ALA A 152 8.32 -5.05 -2.93
C ALA A 152 6.97 -4.34 -2.99
N LEU A 153 6.43 -4.17 -4.21
CA LEU A 153 5.10 -3.61 -4.44
C LEU A 153 4.13 -4.74 -4.75
N VAL A 154 3.01 -4.78 -4.02
CA VAL A 154 1.89 -5.67 -4.29
C VAL A 154 0.72 -4.83 -4.77
N GLU A 155 0.33 -5.02 -6.02
CA GLU A 155 -0.77 -4.31 -6.66
C GLU A 155 -1.99 -5.22 -6.88
N ASN A 156 -3.12 -4.60 -7.23
CA ASN A 156 -4.35 -5.30 -7.59
C ASN A 156 -4.87 -6.24 -6.48
N ILE A 157 -4.86 -5.77 -5.24
CA ILE A 157 -5.39 -6.49 -4.09
C ILE A 157 -6.92 -6.39 -4.11
N GLU A 158 -7.59 -7.54 -4.12
CA GLU A 158 -9.05 -7.64 -4.02
C GLU A 158 -9.43 -8.30 -2.69
N ILE A 159 -10.13 -7.55 -1.84
CA ILE A 159 -10.62 -8.05 -0.56
C ILE A 159 -12.08 -8.50 -0.72
N GLY A 160 -12.37 -9.75 -0.37
CA GLY A 160 -13.72 -10.29 -0.52
C GLY A 160 -13.87 -11.73 -0.02
N ASP A 161 -15.11 -12.23 -0.01
CA ASP A 161 -15.38 -13.65 0.15
C ASP A 161 -15.41 -14.29 -1.24
N PHE A 162 -14.52 -15.26 -1.45
CA PHE A 162 -14.38 -15.96 -2.74
C PHE A 162 -14.93 -17.38 -2.69
N SER A 163 -15.74 -17.71 -1.68
CA SER A 163 -16.49 -18.96 -1.65
C SER A 163 -17.48 -19.04 -2.82
N ALA A 164 -17.66 -20.23 -3.39
CA ALA A 164 -18.62 -20.45 -4.45
C ALA A 164 -20.04 -20.16 -3.91
N PRO A 165 -20.91 -19.46 -4.67
CA PRO A 165 -22.29 -19.25 -4.23
C PRO A 165 -22.96 -20.61 -4.02
N ALA A 166 -23.57 -20.80 -2.87
CA ALA A 166 -24.35 -22.00 -2.57
C ALA A 166 -25.35 -22.22 -3.71
N ALA A 167 -25.29 -23.41 -4.34
CA ALA A 167 -26.24 -23.78 -5.38
C ALA A 167 -27.66 -23.59 -4.83
N PRO A 168 -28.60 -23.00 -5.60
CA PRO A 168 -29.97 -22.88 -5.13
C PRO A 168 -30.50 -24.27 -4.81
N GLU A 169 -30.94 -24.48 -3.58
CA GLU A 169 -31.63 -25.70 -3.19
C GLU A 169 -32.78 -25.91 -4.18
N SER A 170 -32.66 -26.94 -5.01
CA SER A 170 -33.77 -27.45 -5.80
C SER A 170 -34.80 -27.97 -4.81
N GLY A 171 -35.74 -27.10 -4.42
CA GLY A 171 -36.90 -27.48 -3.65
C GLY A 171 -37.76 -28.43 -4.47
N GLU A 172 -37.91 -29.64 -3.96
CA GLU A 172 -38.92 -30.62 -4.36
C GLU A 172 -39.86 -30.86 -3.18
#